data_AF-A0A7G5MYT5-F1
#
_entry.id   AF-A0A7G5MYT5-F1
#
_cell.length_a   1.000
_cell.length_b   1.000
_cell.length_c   1.000
_cell.angle_alpha   90.00
_cell.angle_beta   90.00
_cell.angle_gamma   90.00
#
_symmetry.space_group_name_H-M   'P 1'
#
loop_
_entity.id
_entity.type
_entity.pdbx_description
1 polymer ?
#
loop_
_entity_poly.entity_id
_entity_poly.type
_entity_poly.pdbx_seq_one_letter_code
_entity_poly.pdbx_strand_id
1 'polypeptide(L)' 'MSEIVEEFVNGYCKNYDMARSAICEFIQDENGLHFDRVDCDYGECPHSKNCEMMNKVFAMTETEK' A
#
# COMPACT_ATOMS: atom_id res chain seq x y z
N MET A 1 -2.34 14.39 16.99
CA MET A 1 -1.06 13.65 17.02
C MET A 1 -1.20 12.65 15.90
N SER A 2 -0.47 12.82 14.81
CA SER A 2 -0.56 11.92 13.66
C SER A 2 0.08 10.59 14.05
N GLU A 3 -0.67 9.50 13.96
CA GLU A 3 -0.18 8.16 14.28
C GLU A 3 0.21 7.48 12.98
N ILE A 4 1.44 6.98 12.90
CA ILE A 4 1.91 6.22 11.74
C ILE A 4 1.50 4.76 11.97
N VAL A 5 0.66 4.26 11.08
CA VAL A 5 0.16 2.88 11.06
C VAL A 5 0.93 2.12 9.99
N GLU A 6 1.65 1.08 10.39
CA GLU A 6 2.37 0.20 9.46
C GLU A 6 1.55 -1.08 9.25
N GLU A 7 1.22 -1.42 8.00
CA GLU A 7 0.59 -2.70 7.65
C GLU A 7 1.40 -3.52 6.65
N PHE A 8 1.40 -4.83 6.88
CA PHE A 8 2.02 -5.80 6.00
C PHE A 8 1.02 -6.24 4.94
N VAL A 9 1.19 -5.77 3.71
CA VAL A 9 0.39 -6.22 2.57
C VAL A 9 1.13 -7.28 1.79
N ASN A 10 0.53 -8.47 1.74
CA ASN A 10 0.94 -9.49 0.80
C ASN A 10 0.17 -9.37 -0.52
N GLY A 11 0.83 -9.72 -1.60
CA GLY A 11 0.20 -9.77 -2.89
C GLY A 11 1.11 -10.33 -3.96
N TYR A 12 0.52 -10.52 -5.13
CA TYR A 12 1.25 -11.03 -6.28
C TYR A 12 1.87 -9.88 -7.07
N CYS A 13 3.19 -9.91 -7.23
CA CYS A 13 3.90 -8.92 -8.02
C CYS A 13 4.09 -9.45 -9.45
N LYS A 14 3.31 -8.93 -10.40
CA LYS A 14 3.44 -9.30 -11.82
C LYS A 14 4.82 -9.01 -12.41
N ASN A 15 5.53 -8.01 -11.91
CA ASN A 15 6.85 -7.65 -12.43
C ASN A 15 7.90 -8.75 -12.22
N TYR A 16 7.72 -9.57 -11.18
CA TYR A 16 8.64 -10.65 -10.82
C TYR A 16 7.96 -12.02 -10.84
N ASP A 17 6.70 -12.08 -11.30
CA ASP A 17 5.86 -13.28 -11.37
C ASP A 17 5.82 -14.09 -10.06
N MET A 18 5.91 -13.41 -8.92
CA MET A 18 6.01 -14.06 -7.60
C MET A 18 5.20 -13.32 -6.53
N ALA A 19 4.74 -14.07 -5.53
CA ALA A 19 4.15 -13.50 -4.33
C ALA A 19 5.24 -12.82 -3.48
N ARG A 20 4.97 -11.58 -3.07
CA ARG A 20 5.81 -10.82 -2.16
C ARG A 20 4.98 -10.28 -1.01
N SER A 21 5.68 -9.80 0.01
CA SER A 21 5.12 -8.96 1.04
C SER A 21 5.80 -7.60 0.94
N ALA A 22 5.03 -6.52 1.00
CA ALA A 22 5.52 -5.17 1.12
C ALA A 22 4.98 -4.57 2.42
N ILE A 23 5.77 -3.71 3.04
CA ILE A 23 5.35 -2.94 4.22
C ILE A 23 4.80 -1.63 3.72
N CYS A 24 3.57 -1.28 4.10
CA CYS A 24 2.98 0.02 3.82
C CYS A 24 2.88 0.84 5.09
N GLU A 25 3.37 2.07 5.02
CA GLU A 25 3.27 3.09 6.04
C GLU A 25 2.08 3.99 5.69
N PHE A 26 1.16 4.15 6.63
CA PHE A 26 0.01 5.03 6.56
C PHE A 26 0.08 6.04 7.68
N ILE A 27 -0.42 7.24 7.44
CA ILE A 27 -0.54 8.28 8.45
C ILE A 27 -2.04 8.41 8.76
N GLN A 28 -2.40 8.11 9.99
CA GLN A 28 -3.73 8.36 10.53
C GLN A 28 -3.78 9.77 11.13
N ASP A 29 -4.53 10.65 10.49
CA ASP A 29 -4.77 12.03 10.93
C ASP A 29 -6.27 12.27 11.18
N GLU A 30 -6.62 13.45 11.68
CA GLU A 30 -8.00 13.88 11.92
C GLU A 30 -8.88 13.89 10.65
N ASN A 31 -8.28 13.83 9.46
CA ASN A 31 -8.97 13.75 8.16
C ASN A 31 -9.10 12.33 7.60
N GLY A 32 -8.55 11.31 8.27
CA GLY A 32 -8.58 9.92 7.84
C GLY A 32 -7.20 9.29 7.64
N LEU A 33 -7.20 8.07 7.11
CA LEU A 33 -6.00 7.29 6.81
C LEU A 33 -5.40 7.72 5.47
N HIS A 34 -4.18 8.23 5.48
CA HIS A 34 -3.43 8.61 4.27
C HIS A 34 -2.28 7.63 4.03
N PHE A 35 -2.19 7.09 2.83
CA PHE A 35 -1.01 6.33 2.41
C PHE A 35 0.21 7.27 2.34
N ASP A 36 1.29 6.93 3.06
CA ASP A 36 2.54 7.70 3.05
C ASP A 36 3.60 7.01 2.18
N ARG A 37 3.90 5.75 2.48
CA ARG A 37 5.01 5.04 1.84
C ARG A 37 4.79 3.54 1.76
N VAL A 38 5.47 2.90 0.80
CA VAL A 38 5.54 1.44 0.68
C VAL A 38 6.98 1.00 0.48
N ASP A 39 7.38 -0.08 1.15
CA ASP A 39 8.61 -0.83 0.95
C ASP A 39 8.53 -1.68 -0.32
N CYS A 40 8.22 -1.02 -1.43
CA CYS A 40 8.14 -1.60 -2.77
C CYS A 40 8.42 -0.48 -3.78
N ASP A 41 9.09 -0.84 -4.87
CA ASP A 41 9.34 0.02 -6.04
C ASP A 41 8.05 0.36 -6.82
N TYR A 42 6.92 0.53 -6.14
CA TYR A 42 5.63 0.78 -6.77
C TYR A 42 5.67 2.02 -7.69
N GLY A 43 6.34 3.09 -7.28
CA GLY A 43 6.49 4.31 -8.08
C GLY A 43 7.25 4.10 -9.40
N GLU A 44 8.19 3.16 -9.42
CA GLU A 44 9.00 2.82 -10.60
C GLU A 44 8.49 1.56 -11.32
N CYS A 45 7.43 0.93 -10.80
CA CYS A 45 6.92 -0.34 -11.32
C CYS A 45 6.11 -0.11 -12.61
N PRO A 46 6.47 -0.72 -13.75
CA PRO A 46 5.72 -0.62 -15.00
C PRO A 46 4.33 -1.27 -14.91
N HIS A 47 4.12 -2.14 -13.90
CA HIS A 47 2.85 -2.79 -13.60
C HIS A 47 2.10 -2.18 -12.41
N SER A 48 2.47 -0.97 -11.97
CA SER A 48 1.83 -0.25 -10.86
C SER A 48 0.30 -0.17 -10.99
N LYS A 49 -0.24 0.03 -12.20
CA LYS A 49 -1.69 0.02 -12.47
C LYS A 49 -2.39 -1.33 -12.20
N ASN A 50 -1.65 -2.43 -12.19
CA ASN A 50 -2.17 -3.78 -11.98
C ASN A 50 -1.58 -4.44 -10.73
N CYS A 51 -1.02 -3.64 -9.81
CA CYS A 51 -0.46 -4.15 -8.58
C CYS A 51 -1.59 -4.48 -7.59
N GLU A 52 -1.84 -5.77 -7.37
CA GLU A 52 -2.88 -6.20 -6.43
C GLU A 52 -2.60 -5.76 -4.99
N MET A 53 -1.32 -5.61 -4.62
CA MET A 53 -0.93 -5.09 -3.30
C MET A 53 -1.46 -3.69 -3.09
N MET A 54 -1.14 -2.77 -4.01
CA MET A 54 -1.55 -1.37 -3.86
C MET A 54 -3.04 -1.20 -4.04
N ASN A 55 -3.70 -2.02 -4.87
CA ASN A 55 -5.17 -2.02 -4.90
C ASN A 55 -5.79 -2.38 -3.54
N LYS A 56 -5.20 -3.34 -2.79
CA LYS A 56 -5.64 -3.62 -1.41
C LYS A 56 -5.36 -2.45 -0.47
N VAL A 57 -4.18 -1.84 -0.57
CA VAL A 57 -3.77 -0.64 0.22
C VAL A 57 -4.76 0.51 0.00
N PHE A 58 -5.04 0.84 -1.26
CA PHE A 58 -6.00 1.90 -1.61
C PHE A 58 -7.42 1.55 -1.16
N ALA A 59 -7.84 0.30 -1.30
CA ALA A 59 -9.14 -0.16 -0.80
C ALA A 59 -9.24 -0.05 0.74
N MET A 60 -8.15 -0.31 1.47
CA MET A 60 -8.10 -0.13 2.93
C MET A 60 -8.26 1.35 3.31
N THR A 61 -7.53 2.27 2.65
CA THR A 61 -7.68 3.72 2.88
C THR A 61 -9.06 4.28 2.52
N GLU A 62 -9.77 3.68 1.55
CA GLU A 62 -11.10 4.15 1.14
C GLU A 62 -12.26 3.61 2.00
N THR A 63 -12.03 2.54 2.78
CA THR A 63 -13.10 1.85 3.53
C THR A 63 -13.38 2.49 4.90
N GLU A 64 -12.48 3.31 5.43
CA GLU A 64 -12.67 3.99 6.73
C GLU A 64 -13.45 5.31 6.63
N LYS A 65 -14.58 5.31 5.92
CA LYS A 65 -15.47 6.47 5.78
C LYS A 65 -16.72 6.39 6.66
#